data_AF-A0A094GEV8-F1
#
_entry.id   AF-A0A094GEV8-F1
#
_cell.length_a   1.000
_cell.length_b   1.000
_cell.length_c   1.000
_cell.angle_alpha   90.00
_cell.angle_beta   90.00
_cell.angle_gamma   90.00
#
_symmetry.space_group_name_H-M   'P 1'
#
loop_
_entity.id
_entity.type
_entity.pdbx_description
1 polymer ?
#
loop_
_entity_poly.entity_id
_entity_poly.type
_entity_poly.pdbx_seq_one_letter_code
_entity_poly.pdbx_strand_id
1 'polypeptide(L)'
;MDANTCIDDYTGYFPSLKIHASSSVITMEQIEQIEYSKYMVFKPVSDFILEAANLEHGLYNFGYGLFLDEGGVWLDDGEIERAEGLDESVLLGDDGELYRKRTDGVFNGLYVGLERRATTVGNGDDSVMCIAHNVLIN
;
A
#
# COMPACT_ATOMS: atom_id res chain seq x y z
N MET A 1 16.81 -29.21 0.11
CA MET A 1 15.65 -28.82 0.93
C MET A 1 15.12 -27.56 0.29
N ASP A 2 13.95 -27.67 -0.31
CA ASP A 2 13.40 -26.69 -1.24
C ASP A 2 12.98 -25.41 -0.52
N ALA A 3 13.29 -24.26 -1.14
CA ALA A 3 13.00 -22.91 -0.65
C ALA A 3 11.52 -22.50 -0.79
N ASN A 4 10.60 -23.46 -0.61
CA ASN A 4 9.17 -23.31 -0.93
C ASN A 4 8.24 -23.57 0.26
N THR A 5 8.73 -23.44 1.50
CA THR A 5 7.92 -23.78 2.68
C THR A 5 7.91 -22.65 3.71
N CYS A 6 7.23 -21.55 3.38
CA CYS A 6 6.34 -20.82 4.30
C CYS A 6 5.59 -19.73 3.50
N ILE A 7 4.62 -20.12 2.68
CA ILE A 7 3.51 -19.19 2.44
C ILE A 7 2.62 -19.39 3.66
N ASP A 8 2.96 -18.71 4.76
CA ASP A 8 1.98 -18.49 5.82
C ASP A 8 0.72 -17.93 5.14
N ASP A 9 -0.46 -18.44 5.50
CA ASP A 9 -1.71 -18.25 4.75
C ASP A 9 -2.29 -16.85 4.98
N TYR A 10 -1.57 -15.81 4.53
CA TYR A 10 -1.98 -14.41 4.64
C TYR A 10 -3.12 -14.06 3.66
N THR A 11 -3.59 -15.02 2.85
CA THR A 11 -4.81 -14.85 2.06
C THR A 11 -6.01 -14.53 2.94
N GLY A 12 -5.99 -14.95 4.22
CA GLY A 12 -7.01 -14.59 5.20
C GLY A 12 -7.14 -13.08 5.46
N TYR A 13 -6.05 -12.31 5.35
CA TYR A 13 -6.08 -10.85 5.51
C TYR A 13 -6.72 -10.14 4.31
N PHE A 14 -6.47 -10.65 3.09
CA PHE A 14 -6.98 -10.06 1.86
C PHE A 14 -7.53 -11.11 0.89
N PRO A 15 -8.68 -11.73 1.21
CA PRO A 15 -9.17 -12.90 0.47
C PRO A 15 -9.54 -12.62 -0.99
N SER A 16 -9.79 -11.36 -1.35
CA SER A 16 -10.14 -10.92 -2.70
C SER A 16 -9.02 -10.17 -3.43
N LEU A 17 -7.85 -9.99 -2.80
CA LEU A 17 -6.74 -9.23 -3.40
C LEU A 17 -5.58 -10.14 -3.77
N LYS A 18 -4.83 -9.72 -4.78
CA LYS A 18 -3.59 -10.39 -5.15
C LYS A 18 -2.46 -9.89 -4.26
N ILE A 19 -1.77 -10.83 -3.61
CA ILE A 19 -0.70 -10.55 -2.65
C ILE A 19 0.61 -11.13 -3.20
N HIS A 20 1.67 -10.34 -3.13
CA HIS A 20 3.04 -10.78 -3.36
C HIS A 20 3.87 -10.54 -2.11
N ALA A 21 4.48 -11.59 -1.57
CA ALA A 21 5.36 -11.46 -0.41
C ALA A 21 6.73 -10.92 -0.84
N SER A 22 7.29 -10.05 0.00
CA SER A 22 8.69 -9.61 -0.07
C SER A 22 9.37 -9.85 1.29
N SER A 23 10.63 -9.46 1.43
CA SER A 23 11.44 -9.68 2.64
C SER A 23 10.78 -9.12 3.92
N SER A 24 11.30 -9.49 5.09
CA SER A 24 10.97 -8.79 6.32
C SER A 24 11.55 -7.37 6.33
N VAL A 25 10.89 -6.48 7.06
CA VAL A 25 11.25 -5.08 7.33
C VAL A 25 11.35 -4.92 8.84
N ILE A 26 12.47 -4.38 9.31
CA ILE A 26 12.64 -4.06 10.73
C ILE A 26 12.27 -2.59 10.92
N THR A 27 11.26 -2.35 11.75
CA THR A 27 10.88 -0.98 12.12
C THR A 27 11.41 -0.65 13.52
N MET A 28 11.96 0.55 13.67
CA MET A 28 12.45 1.04 14.97
C MET A 28 11.36 1.86 15.66
N GLU A 29 10.44 1.22 16.38
CA GLU A 29 9.63 1.92 17.39
C GLU A 29 10.49 2.13 18.65
N GLN A 30 11.37 3.14 18.60
CA GLN A 30 12.18 3.83 19.64
C GLN A 30 12.78 3.07 20.86
N ILE A 31 12.40 1.85 21.21
CA ILE A 31 12.85 1.04 22.35
C ILE A 31 12.86 -0.46 22.01
N GLU A 32 11.99 -0.96 21.11
CA GLU A 32 11.98 -2.37 20.66
C GLU A 32 11.99 -2.46 19.12
N GLN A 33 12.86 -3.31 18.58
CA GLN A 33 12.82 -3.65 17.15
C GLN A 33 11.67 -4.64 16.93
N ILE A 34 10.65 -4.19 16.21
CA ILE A 34 9.56 -5.06 15.78
C ILE A 34 9.85 -5.45 14.33
N GLU A 35 9.96 -6.75 14.10
CA GLU A 35 10.07 -7.32 12.76
C GLU A 35 8.68 -7.48 12.16
N TYR A 36 8.49 -6.95 10.95
CA TYR A 36 7.29 -7.12 10.16
C TYR A 36 7.62 -7.85 8.86
N SER A 37 6.71 -8.68 8.38
CA SER A 37 6.75 -9.17 7.00
C SER A 37 6.13 -8.14 6.05
N LYS A 38 6.83 -7.81 4.96
CA LYS A 38 6.35 -6.86 3.95
C LYS A 38 5.67 -7.56 2.79
N TYR A 39 4.44 -7.16 2.51
CA TYR A 39 3.65 -7.64 1.38
C TYR A 39 3.33 -6.50 0.43
N MET A 40 3.37 -6.80 -0.86
CA MET A 40 2.79 -5.97 -1.89
C MET A 40 1.36 -6.46 -2.16
N VAL A 41 0.38 -5.63 -1.84
CA VAL A 41 -1.04 -5.92 -2.03
C VAL A 41 -1.57 -5.09 -3.20
N PHE A 42 -2.14 -5.77 -4.20
CA PHE A 42 -2.70 -5.12 -5.38
C PHE A 42 -4.20 -4.89 -5.23
N LYS A 43 -4.61 -3.62 -5.22
CA LYS A 43 -6.02 -3.22 -5.36
C LYS A 43 -6.31 -2.83 -6.81
N PRO A 44 -7.31 -3.43 -7.47
CA PRO A 44 -7.73 -3.00 -8.81
C PRO A 44 -8.10 -1.51 -8.84
N VAL A 45 -7.78 -0.81 -9.93
CA VAL A 45 -8.19 0.60 -10.08
C VAL A 45 -9.72 0.76 -10.08
N SER A 46 -10.47 -0.31 -10.41
CA SER A 46 -11.94 -0.33 -10.33
C SER A 46 -12.50 -0.18 -8.91
N ASP A 47 -11.69 -0.43 -7.88
CA ASP A 47 -12.09 -0.20 -6.48
C ASP A 47 -12.10 1.29 -6.12
N PHE A 48 -11.54 2.14 -6.97
CA PHE A 48 -11.43 3.58 -6.79
C PHE A 48 -12.50 4.25 -7.67
N ILE A 49 -13.68 4.44 -7.10
CA ILE A 49 -14.86 4.95 -7.80
C ILE A 49 -14.68 6.46 -8.05
N LEU A 50 -14.57 6.84 -9.33
CA LEU A 50 -14.32 8.23 -9.74
C LEU A 50 -15.41 9.18 -9.25
N GLU A 51 -16.67 8.74 -9.25
CA GLU A 51 -17.82 9.53 -8.77
C GLU A 51 -17.77 9.82 -7.28
N ALA A 52 -16.97 9.04 -6.52
CA ALA A 52 -16.75 9.25 -5.10
C ALA A 52 -15.48 10.08 -4.82
N ALA A 53 -14.68 10.41 -5.85
CA ALA A 53 -13.47 11.22 -5.72
C ALA A 53 -13.80 12.71 -5.62
N ASN A 54 -13.01 13.44 -4.84
CA ASN A 54 -13.09 14.89 -4.78
C ASN A 54 -12.20 15.50 -5.88
N LEU A 55 -12.74 16.41 -6.70
CA LEU A 55 -11.93 17.11 -7.69
C LEU A 55 -11.22 18.31 -7.04
N GLU A 56 -9.90 18.24 -6.94
CA GLU A 56 -9.05 19.25 -6.31
C GLU A 56 -7.95 19.69 -7.30
N HIS A 57 -7.92 20.96 -7.65
CA HIS A 57 -6.92 21.52 -8.57
C HIS A 57 -6.78 20.79 -9.92
N GLY A 58 -7.87 20.17 -10.42
CA GLY A 58 -7.85 19.38 -11.66
C GLY A 58 -7.38 17.93 -11.49
N LEU A 59 -7.24 17.46 -10.25
CA LEU A 59 -6.89 16.08 -9.90
C LEU A 59 -8.05 15.44 -9.12
N TYR A 60 -8.38 14.20 -9.46
CA TYR A 60 -9.33 13.40 -8.70
C TYR A 60 -8.63 12.82 -7.47
N ASN A 61 -9.00 13.30 -6.28
CA ASN A 61 -8.46 12.90 -4.99
C ASN A 61 -9.24 11.68 -4.44
N PHE A 62 -8.51 10.57 -4.25
CA PHE A 62 -9.02 9.32 -3.67
C PHE A 62 -8.64 9.15 -2.19
N GLY A 63 -8.12 10.20 -1.56
CA GLY A 63 -7.70 10.22 -0.17
C GLY A 63 -6.26 9.74 0.03
N TYR A 64 -5.71 10.08 1.19
CA TYR A 64 -4.37 9.68 1.62
C TYR A 64 -3.27 10.07 0.62
N GLY A 65 -3.44 11.13 -0.15
CA GLY A 65 -2.44 11.54 -1.15
C GLY A 65 -2.46 10.77 -2.48
N LEU A 66 -3.45 9.91 -2.72
CA LEU A 66 -3.63 9.24 -4.02
C LEU A 66 -4.49 10.08 -4.95
N PHE A 67 -3.94 10.41 -6.12
CA PHE A 67 -4.64 11.19 -7.13
C PHE A 67 -4.65 10.50 -8.49
N LEU A 68 -5.65 10.86 -9.30
CA LEU A 68 -5.71 10.57 -10.73
C LEU A 68 -5.85 11.89 -11.48
N ASP A 69 -5.02 12.12 -12.49
CA ASP A 69 -5.18 13.28 -13.36
C ASP A 69 -6.23 13.04 -14.47
N GLU A 70 -6.61 14.11 -15.18
CA GLU A 70 -7.56 14.01 -16.30
C GLU A 70 -7.07 13.14 -17.48
N GLY A 71 -5.76 12.89 -17.55
CA GLY A 71 -5.12 12.03 -18.56
C GLY A 71 -5.13 10.54 -18.19
N GLY A 72 -5.61 10.19 -17.00
CA GLY A 72 -5.63 8.80 -16.50
C GLY A 72 -4.31 8.36 -15.85
N VAL A 73 -3.44 9.29 -15.48
CA VAL A 73 -2.18 9.01 -14.78
C VAL A 73 -2.40 9.07 -13.27
N TRP A 74 -2.04 7.97 -12.60
CA TRP A 74 -2.05 7.88 -11.15
C TRP A 74 -0.83 8.55 -10.55
N LEU A 75 -1.05 9.36 -9.52
CA LEU A 75 -0.04 10.15 -8.83
C LEU A 75 -0.10 9.87 -7.34
N ASP A 76 1.00 9.33 -6.82
CA ASP A 76 1.26 9.21 -5.40
C ASP A 76 2.74 8.91 -5.17
N ASP A 77 3.41 9.78 -4.43
CA ASP A 77 4.79 9.65 -3.98
C ASP A 77 4.88 9.82 -2.46
N GLY A 78 3.75 9.72 -1.76
CA GLY A 78 3.66 9.90 -0.32
C GLY A 78 3.99 11.31 0.18
N GLU A 79 4.26 12.31 -0.67
CA GLU A 79 4.65 13.67 -0.23
C GLU A 79 3.56 14.32 0.63
N ILE A 80 2.29 14.20 0.24
CA ILE A 80 1.18 14.75 1.03
C ILE A 80 1.11 14.08 2.40
N GLU A 81 1.16 12.74 2.42
CA GLU A 81 1.12 12.01 3.69
C GLU A 81 2.35 12.32 4.55
N ARG A 82 3.53 12.54 3.96
CA ARG A 82 4.74 13.00 4.65
C ARG A 82 4.59 14.41 5.22
N ALA A 83 4.02 15.34 4.47
CA ALA A 83 3.78 16.72 4.91
C ALA A 83 2.78 16.80 6.06
N GLU A 84 1.77 15.92 6.07
CA GLU A 84 0.83 15.75 7.17
C GLU A 84 1.44 14.98 8.36
N GLY A 85 2.56 14.29 8.16
CA GLY A 85 3.15 13.29 9.04
C GLY A 85 4.16 13.78 10.08
N LEU A 86 3.96 14.95 10.70
CA LEU A 86 4.68 15.32 11.93
C LEU A 86 4.15 14.58 13.19
N ASP A 87 3.34 13.53 13.00
CA ASP A 87 2.68 12.76 14.05
C ASP A 87 3.39 11.41 14.30
N GLU A 88 3.32 10.88 15.52
CA GLU A 88 4.03 9.68 16.00
C GLU A 88 3.63 8.36 15.30
N SER A 89 2.70 8.43 14.33
CA SER A 89 2.08 7.29 13.66
C SER A 89 2.76 6.83 12.37
N VAL A 90 3.83 7.52 11.94
CA VAL A 90 4.63 7.16 10.76
C VAL A 90 5.92 6.47 11.17
N LEU A 91 6.14 5.25 10.67
CA LEU A 91 7.34 4.45 10.86
C LEU A 91 8.28 4.55 9.66
N LEU A 92 9.58 4.69 9.92
CA LEU A 92 10.62 4.55 8.91
C LEU A 92 11.13 3.10 8.92
N GLY A 93 10.96 2.41 7.80
CA GLY A 93 11.54 1.09 7.57
C GLY A 93 13.03 1.17 7.28
N ASP A 94 13.74 0.07 7.52
CA ASP A 94 15.15 -0.09 7.12
C ASP A 94 15.35 -0.17 5.60
N ASP A 95 14.26 -0.39 4.85
CA ASP A 95 14.20 -0.27 3.40
C ASP A 95 14.11 1.19 2.90
N GLY A 96 14.04 2.16 3.82
CA GLY A 96 13.93 3.58 3.53
C GLY A 96 12.51 4.06 3.19
N GLU A 97 11.53 3.17 3.22
CA GLU A 97 10.12 3.49 2.98
C GLU A 97 9.46 3.99 4.29
N LEU A 98 8.47 4.86 4.15
CA LEU A 98 7.66 5.33 5.27
C LEU A 98 6.33 4.60 5.29
N TYR A 99 5.88 4.25 6.49
CA TYR A 99 4.67 3.47 6.72
C TYR A 99 3.77 4.15 7.73
N ARG A 100 2.46 4.20 7.47
CA ARG A 100 1.47 4.72 8.41
C ARG A 100 0.44 3.66 8.76
N LYS A 101 0.10 3.59 10.04
CA LYS A 101 -1.00 2.74 10.49
C LYS A 101 -2.33 3.27 9.95
N ARG A 102 -3.01 2.48 9.13
CA ARG A 102 -4.33 2.83 8.61
C ARG A 102 -5.38 2.63 9.70
N THR A 103 -6.35 3.52 9.76
CA THR A 103 -7.44 3.50 10.76
C THR A 103 -8.79 3.12 10.15
N ASP A 104 -8.80 2.79 8.87
CA ASP A 104 -10.01 2.56 8.07
C ASP A 104 -9.74 1.64 6.87
N GLY A 105 -10.82 1.34 6.14
CA GLY A 105 -10.76 0.54 4.91
C GLY A 105 -10.28 -0.90 5.12
N VAL A 106 -9.86 -1.53 4.02
CA VAL A 106 -9.37 -2.91 4.01
C VAL A 106 -8.03 -3.08 4.75
N PHE A 107 -7.30 -1.99 4.95
CA PHE A 107 -6.01 -2.00 5.63
C PHE A 107 -6.10 -1.58 7.11
N ASN A 108 -7.31 -1.45 7.66
CA ASN A 108 -7.51 -0.97 9.03
C ASN A 108 -6.67 -1.79 10.04
N GLY A 109 -5.88 -1.08 10.84
CA GLY A 109 -4.99 -1.66 11.86
C GLY A 109 -3.61 -2.07 11.34
N LEU A 110 -3.38 -2.07 10.03
CA LEU A 110 -2.10 -2.42 9.41
C LEU A 110 -1.29 -1.17 9.05
N TYR A 111 0.02 -1.33 9.03
CA TYR A 111 0.93 -0.29 8.52
C TYR A 111 1.03 -0.40 6.99
N VAL A 112 0.79 0.71 6.30
CA VAL A 112 0.80 0.78 4.84
C VAL A 112 1.80 1.85 4.40
N GLY A 113 2.57 1.54 3.36
CA GLY A 113 3.51 2.46 2.75
C GLY A 113 2.80 3.75 2.30
N LEU A 114 3.46 4.89 2.53
CA LEU A 114 2.97 6.18 2.08
C LEU A 114 3.02 6.30 0.56
N GLU A 115 4.03 5.70 -0.07
CA GLU A 115 4.17 5.66 -1.51
C GLU A 115 3.41 4.46 -2.09
N ARG A 116 2.51 4.72 -3.05
CA ARG A 116 1.85 3.68 -3.86
C ARG A 116 2.21 3.85 -5.32
N ARG A 117 2.12 2.76 -6.08
CA ARG A 117 2.43 2.77 -7.52
C ARG A 117 1.33 2.12 -8.33
N ALA A 118 0.91 2.77 -9.41
CA ALA A 118 0.10 2.12 -10.42
C ALA A 118 0.95 1.12 -11.20
N THR A 119 0.41 -0.07 -11.42
CA THR A 119 1.06 -1.12 -12.21
C THR A 119 0.03 -1.97 -12.93
N THR A 120 0.47 -2.69 -13.96
CA THR A 120 -0.36 -3.63 -14.68
C THR A 120 -0.01 -5.04 -14.25
N VAL A 121 -1.00 -5.78 -13.74
CA VAL A 121 -0.84 -7.17 -13.35
C VAL A 121 -1.48 -8.06 -14.40
N GLY A 122 -0.67 -8.92 -15.02
CA GLY A 122 -1.14 -9.92 -15.98
C GLY A 122 -1.87 -11.09 -15.31
N ASN A 123 -2.91 -11.56 -15.97
CA ASN A 123 -3.66 -12.79 -15.65
C ASN A 123 -3.98 -13.55 -16.95
N GLY A 124 -2.97 -14.19 -17.54
CA GLY A 124 -3.10 -14.81 -18.85
C GLY A 124 -3.16 -13.75 -19.95
N ASP A 125 -4.21 -13.80 -20.79
CA ASP A 125 -4.44 -12.83 -21.88
C ASP A 125 -5.03 -11.50 -21.37
N ASP A 126 -5.52 -11.48 -20.12
CA ASP A 126 -6.10 -10.29 -19.50
C ASP A 126 -5.06 -9.55 -18.67
N SER A 127 -5.15 -8.23 -18.65
CA SER A 127 -4.32 -7.38 -17.79
C SER A 127 -5.19 -6.40 -17.02
N VAL A 128 -4.92 -6.26 -15.73
CA VAL A 128 -5.66 -5.37 -14.83
C VAL A 128 -4.70 -4.33 -14.29
N MET A 129 -5.07 -3.06 -14.39
CA MET A 129 -4.34 -1.98 -13.71
C MET A 129 -4.70 -2.01 -12.23
N CYS A 130 -3.69 -1.94 -11.39
CA CYS A 130 -3.80 -2.01 -9.94
C CYS A 130 -2.97 -0.89 -9.30
N ILE A 131 -3.39 -0.47 -8.11
CA ILE A 131 -2.57 0.32 -7.19
C ILE A 131 -1.89 -0.65 -6.23
N ALA A 132 -0.57 -0.67 -6.28
CA ALA A 132 0.29 -1.48 -5.42
C ALA A 132 0.49 -0.79 -4.08
N HIS A 133 0.19 -1.50 -2.99
CA HIS A 133 0.37 -1.04 -1.62
C HIS A 133 1.41 -1.91 -0.93
N ASN A 134 2.43 -1.30 -0.35
CA ASN A 134 3.31 -1.98 0.60
C ASN A 134 2.60 -2.07 1.95
N VAL A 135 2.46 -3.26 2.51
CA VAL A 135 1.73 -3.51 3.76
C VAL A 135 2.61 -4.33 4.69
N LEU A 136 2.72 -3.91 5.94
CA LEU A 136 3.45 -4.63 6.98
C LEU A 136 2.48 -5.44 7.84
N ILE A 137 2.80 -6.72 8.03
CA ILE A 137 2.05 -7.67 8.85
C ILE A 137 3.02 -8.31 9.85
N ASN A 138 2.65 -8.36 11.12
CA ASN A 138 3.37 -9.08 12.18
C ASN A 138 2.70 -10.44 12.39
#